data_AF-A0A4U0XJA2-F1
#
_entry.id   AF-A0A4U0XJA2-F1
#
_cell.length_a   1.000
_cell.length_b   1.000
_cell.length_c   1.000
_cell.angle_alpha   90.00
_cell.angle_beta   90.00
_cell.angle_gamma   90.00
#
_symmetry.space_group_name_H-M   'P 1'
#
loop_
_entity.id
_entity.type
_entity.pdbx_description
1 polymer ?
#
loop_
_entity_poly.entity_id
_entity_poly.type
_entity_poly.pdbx_seq_one_letter_code
_entity_poly.pdbx_strand_id
1 'polypeptide(L)'
;MWGVSYWIFPLFSAAVWVAMLLAMLLTWVTGGEPIYPSMEAGQTIAYISDVGAQRLKPLFIAGSAVTVVSLDLAFILERWLRHNGRLAKNTSRTQKVLSILSVVFAIAGAAGLILLACFDTLRHPRLHDGFLVLFIAGYVVSAIFICAEYQRLVFGVTQYKHIRNTSAILEWVIALVFTFYVLSFFVDFIPAVHTKHYTSRQTAAEVEMGTDGSAGGQTQSEYYSNGQPATSTDSRYGLTTESAHGYSNPNPNAMGYASQPTDGPVAASQNF
;
A
#
# COMPACT_ATOMS: atom_id res chain seq x y z
N MET A 1 15.04 46.50 2.67
CA MET A 1 14.20 45.51 1.96
C MET A 1 14.54 44.15 2.53
N TRP A 2 13.62 43.50 3.26
CA TRP A 2 13.88 42.16 3.80
C TRP A 2 13.95 41.18 2.62
N GLY A 3 15.16 40.88 2.17
CA GLY A 3 15.41 39.95 1.07
C GLY A 3 15.17 38.53 1.54
N VAL A 4 13.92 38.09 1.58
CA VAL A 4 13.62 36.66 1.74
C VAL A 4 14.23 35.96 0.53
N SER A 5 15.25 35.16 0.79
CA SER A 5 15.94 34.43 -0.25
C SER A 5 15.11 33.22 -0.65
N TYR A 6 14.74 33.12 -1.93
CA TYR A 6 13.80 32.13 -2.46
C TYR A 6 14.20 30.67 -2.22
N TRP A 7 15.48 30.40 -1.94
CA TRP A 7 15.96 29.07 -1.55
C TRP A 7 15.43 28.61 -0.19
N ILE A 8 14.87 29.51 0.63
CA ILE A 8 14.34 29.15 1.95
C ILE A 8 13.10 28.25 1.87
N PHE A 9 12.28 28.38 0.82
CA PHE A 9 11.03 27.62 0.67
C PHE A 9 11.24 26.11 0.58
N PRO A 10 12.08 25.59 -0.35
CA PRO A 10 12.33 24.15 -0.41
C PRO A 10 13.09 23.65 0.82
N LEU A 11 13.99 24.46 1.42
CA LEU A 11 14.70 24.07 2.63
C LEU A 11 13.77 23.97 3.84
N PHE A 12 12.87 24.94 4.00
CA PHE A 12 11.85 24.93 5.05
C PHE A 12 10.91 23.74 4.90
N SER A 13 10.45 23.46 3.68
CA SER A 13 9.62 22.29 3.37
C SER A 13 10.31 20.98 3.80
N ALA A 14 11.58 20.81 3.42
CA ALA A 14 12.38 19.64 3.79
C ALA A 14 12.60 19.53 5.31
N ALA A 15 12.86 20.66 5.98
CA ALA A 15 13.05 20.68 7.42
C ALA A 15 11.78 20.27 8.17
N VAL A 16 10.61 20.78 7.77
CA VAL A 16 9.31 20.40 8.35
C VAL A 16 9.03 18.91 8.12
N TRP A 17 9.29 18.42 6.91
CA TRP A 17 9.11 17.00 6.57
C TRP A 17 9.95 16.10 7.47
N VAL A 18 11.26 16.37 7.54
CA VAL A 18 12.19 15.58 8.36
C VAL A 18 11.83 15.68 9.84
N ALA A 19 11.50 16.88 10.35
CA ALA A 19 11.11 17.05 11.74
C ALA A 19 9.84 16.25 12.09
N MET A 20 8.85 16.23 11.19
CA MET A 20 7.62 15.46 11.35
C MET A 20 7.90 13.94 11.36
N LEU A 21 8.70 13.45 10.41
CA LEU A 21 9.08 12.04 10.34
C LEU A 21 9.86 11.59 11.57
N LEU A 22 10.85 12.39 11.99
CA LEU A 22 11.62 12.13 13.19
C LEU A 22 10.75 12.14 14.44
N ALA A 23 9.81 13.08 14.56
CA ALA A 23 8.90 13.12 15.71
C ALA A 23 8.05 11.84 15.81
N MET A 24 7.53 11.34 14.68
CA MET A 24 6.79 10.07 14.64
C MET A 24 7.69 8.88 14.99
N LEU A 25 8.85 8.77 14.36
CA LEU A 25 9.80 7.69 14.63
C LEU A 25 10.27 7.67 16.09
N LEU A 26 10.68 8.82 16.62
CA LEU A 26 11.14 8.94 18.00
C LEU A 26 10.02 8.63 19.00
N THR A 27 8.79 9.07 18.75
CA THR A 27 7.66 8.72 19.62
C THR A 27 7.40 7.21 19.65
N TRP A 28 7.57 6.52 18.52
CA TRP A 28 7.44 5.07 18.45
C TRP A 28 8.58 4.35 19.20
N VAL A 29 9.83 4.74 18.96
CA VAL A 29 11.01 4.14 19.62
C VAL A 29 10.97 4.38 21.14
N THR A 30 10.74 5.63 21.57
CA THR A 30 10.65 5.98 23.00
C THR A 30 9.44 5.37 23.70
N GLY A 31 8.40 5.00 22.95
CA GLY A 31 7.22 4.30 23.44
C GLY A 31 7.42 2.79 23.65
N GLY A 32 8.61 2.26 23.39
CA GLY A 32 8.90 0.83 23.50
C GLY A 32 8.43 0.01 22.31
N GLU A 33 8.41 0.61 21.11
CA GLU A 33 8.14 -0.07 19.84
C GLU A 33 6.78 -0.82 19.82
N PRO A 34 5.66 -0.16 20.16
CA PRO A 34 4.36 -0.82 20.20
C PRO A 34 3.96 -1.35 18.81
N ILE A 35 3.33 -2.52 18.80
CA ILE A 35 2.71 -3.12 17.61
C ILE A 35 1.31 -2.51 17.43
N TYR A 36 1.03 -1.96 16.24
CA TYR A 36 -0.25 -1.31 15.96
C TYR A 36 -1.20 -2.22 15.18
N PRO A 37 -2.53 -2.05 15.30
CA PRO A 37 -3.50 -2.85 14.54
C PRO A 37 -3.45 -2.65 13.01
N SER A 38 -2.85 -1.54 12.58
CA SER A 38 -2.61 -1.24 11.16
C SER A 38 -1.40 -1.98 10.58
N MET A 39 -0.53 -2.54 11.43
CA MET A 39 0.63 -3.32 10.98
C MET A 39 0.22 -4.66 10.38
N GLU A 40 1.02 -5.13 9.43
CA GLU A 40 0.90 -6.44 8.82
C GLU A 40 1.34 -7.57 9.77
N ALA A 41 0.82 -8.77 9.54
CA ALA A 41 1.19 -9.94 10.35
C ALA A 41 2.68 -10.26 10.15
N GLY A 42 3.46 -10.18 11.23
CA GLY A 42 4.92 -10.41 11.21
C GLY A 42 5.76 -9.15 10.96
N GLN A 43 5.15 -7.98 10.84
CA GLN A 43 5.87 -6.71 10.76
C GLN A 43 6.52 -6.37 12.11
N THR A 44 7.85 -6.22 12.12
CA THR A 44 8.63 -5.90 13.33
C THR A 44 8.91 -4.41 13.50
N ILE A 45 8.91 -3.65 12.40
CA ILE A 45 9.17 -2.20 12.39
C ILE A 45 7.92 -1.48 11.91
N ALA A 46 7.42 -0.53 12.68
CA ALA A 46 6.27 0.29 12.30
C ALA A 46 6.56 1.09 11.04
N TYR A 47 5.64 1.07 10.07
CA TYR A 47 5.69 2.06 9.01
C TYR A 47 5.28 3.42 9.56
N ILE A 48 5.77 4.48 8.92
CA ILE A 48 5.43 5.86 9.27
C ILE A 48 3.92 6.06 9.25
N SER A 49 3.23 5.45 8.28
CA SER A 49 1.78 5.47 8.16
C SER A 49 1.08 4.77 9.33
N ASP A 50 1.66 3.71 9.92
CA ASP A 50 1.13 3.05 11.12
C ASP A 50 1.18 3.96 12.34
N VAL A 51 2.30 4.66 12.53
CA VAL A 51 2.46 5.64 13.62
C VAL A 51 1.54 6.84 13.38
N GLY A 52 1.48 7.32 12.14
CA GLY A 52 0.65 8.44 11.69
C GLY A 52 -0.86 8.17 11.77
N ALA A 53 -1.28 6.91 11.82
CA ALA A 53 -2.67 6.51 12.06
C ALA A 53 -3.09 6.70 13.54
N GLN A 54 -2.15 6.76 14.48
CA GLN A 54 -2.48 6.79 15.91
C GLN A 54 -2.68 8.23 16.43
N ARG A 55 -2.25 8.48 17.68
CA ARG A 55 -2.34 9.80 18.34
C ARG A 55 -1.65 10.91 17.54
N LEU A 56 -0.64 10.59 16.72
CA LEU A 56 0.12 11.54 15.93
C LEU A 56 -0.54 11.90 14.58
N LYS A 57 -1.76 11.43 14.30
CA LYS A 57 -2.49 11.79 13.08
C LYS A 57 -2.60 13.29 12.82
N PRO A 58 -2.94 14.15 13.81
CA PRO A 58 -2.99 15.60 13.58
C PRO A 58 -1.62 16.19 13.19
N LEU A 59 -0.54 15.68 13.80
CA LEU A 59 0.83 16.08 13.46
C LEU A 59 1.17 15.68 12.02
N PHE A 60 0.79 14.46 11.61
CA PHE A 60 1.06 13.97 10.27
C PHE A 60 0.31 14.78 9.19
N ILE A 61 -0.96 15.10 9.43
CA ILE A 61 -1.76 15.93 8.52
C ILE A 61 -1.19 17.35 8.44
N ALA A 62 -0.95 18.00 9.59
CA ALA A 62 -0.47 19.38 9.63
C ALA A 62 0.93 19.52 9.03
N GLY A 63 1.87 18.63 9.39
CA GLY A 63 3.22 18.64 8.85
C GLY A 63 3.24 18.36 7.35
N SER A 64 2.45 17.39 6.88
CA SER A 64 2.31 17.11 5.44
C SER A 64 1.78 18.32 4.68
N ALA A 65 0.72 18.97 5.18
CA ALA A 65 0.14 20.17 4.56
C ALA A 65 1.17 21.32 4.48
N VAL A 66 1.90 21.60 5.56
CA VAL A 66 2.92 22.65 5.58
C VAL A 66 4.06 22.33 4.61
N THR A 67 4.54 21.07 4.59
CA THR A 67 5.59 20.62 3.68
C THR A 67 5.18 20.83 2.23
N VAL A 68 4.02 20.30 1.81
CA VAL A 68 3.65 20.31 0.39
C VAL A 68 3.26 21.69 -0.11
N VAL A 69 2.59 22.52 0.71
CA VAL A 69 2.30 23.92 0.34
C VAL A 69 3.59 24.71 0.17
N SER A 70 4.56 24.53 1.06
CA SER A 70 5.86 25.20 0.97
C SER A 70 6.66 24.73 -0.25
N LEU A 71 6.57 23.43 -0.57
CA LEU A 71 7.23 22.84 -1.73
C LEU A 71 6.60 23.32 -3.05
N ASP A 72 5.28 23.29 -3.17
CA ASP A 72 4.56 23.77 -4.36
C ASP A 72 4.81 25.26 -4.58
N LEU A 73 4.87 26.05 -3.50
CA LEU A 73 5.26 27.45 -3.58
C LEU A 73 6.68 27.62 -4.14
N ALA A 74 7.62 26.72 -3.80
CA ALA A 74 8.96 26.74 -4.39
C ALA A 74 8.93 26.51 -5.92
N PHE A 75 8.13 25.55 -6.40
CA PHE A 75 7.95 25.30 -7.84
C PHE A 75 7.31 26.51 -8.55
N ILE A 76 6.30 27.12 -7.96
CA ILE A 76 5.63 28.31 -8.51
C ILE A 76 6.60 29.51 -8.52
N LEU A 77 7.36 29.71 -7.45
CA LEU A 77 8.34 30.79 -7.35
C LEU A 77 9.47 30.61 -8.36
N GLU A 78 9.95 29.39 -8.57
CA GLU A 78 10.94 29.11 -9.60
C GLU A 78 10.41 29.59 -10.97
N ARG A 79 9.17 29.22 -11.31
CA ARG A 79 8.56 29.63 -12.57
C ARG A 79 8.41 31.15 -12.67
N TRP A 80 7.96 31.80 -11.61
CA TRP A 80 7.79 33.26 -11.56
C TRP A 80 9.14 33.98 -11.71
N LEU A 81 10.19 33.49 -11.05
CA LEU A 81 11.54 34.05 -11.14
C LEU A 81 12.16 33.85 -12.53
N ARG A 82 11.90 32.72 -13.20
CA ARG A 82 12.28 32.48 -14.60
C ARG A 82 11.55 33.43 -15.57
N HIS A 83 10.30 33.78 -15.27
CA HIS A 83 9.54 34.73 -16.07
C HIS A 83 10.05 36.17 -15.92
N ASN A 84 10.41 36.56 -14.70
CA ASN A 84 10.93 37.90 -14.39
C ASN A 84 12.42 38.10 -14.71
N GLY A 85 13.08 37.10 -15.30
CA GLY A 85 14.48 37.19 -15.72
C GLY A 85 15.51 37.13 -14.58
N ARG A 86 15.10 36.78 -13.36
CA ARG A 86 16.02 36.55 -12.22
C ARG A 86 16.67 35.17 -12.27
N LEU A 87 16.02 34.21 -12.93
CA LEU A 87 16.58 32.90 -13.29
C LEU A 87 16.72 32.79 -14.81
N ALA A 88 17.50 31.79 -15.28
CA ALA A 88 17.68 31.53 -16.70
C ALA A 88 16.32 31.36 -17.39
N LYS A 89 16.03 32.26 -18.34
CA LYS A 89 14.74 32.36 -19.02
C LYS A 89 14.54 31.16 -19.94
N ASN A 90 13.33 30.61 -19.94
CA ASN A 90 12.96 29.54 -20.87
C ASN A 90 12.92 30.09 -22.30
N THR A 91 13.86 29.66 -23.12
CA THR A 91 14.00 30.05 -24.52
C THR A 91 13.06 29.27 -25.43
N SER A 92 12.73 28.02 -25.09
CA SER A 92 11.88 27.15 -25.93
C SER A 92 10.45 26.98 -25.40
N ARG A 93 9.50 26.72 -26.31
CA ARG A 93 8.12 26.35 -25.95
C ARG A 93 8.06 25.04 -25.18
N THR A 94 8.93 24.08 -25.51
CA THR A 94 8.97 22.79 -24.82
C THR A 94 9.42 22.91 -23.36
N GLN A 95 10.43 23.73 -23.05
CA GLN A 95 10.81 24.01 -21.64
C GLN A 95 9.63 24.59 -20.85
N LYS A 96 8.85 25.50 -21.46
CA LYS A 96 7.68 26.07 -20.80
C LYS A 96 6.61 25.04 -20.48
N VAL A 97 6.36 24.09 -21.39
CA VAL A 97 5.39 23.00 -21.20
C VAL A 97 5.88 22.02 -20.13
N LEU A 98 7.13 21.58 -20.21
CA LEU A 98 7.72 20.67 -19.20
C LEU A 98 7.61 21.25 -17.79
N SER A 99 7.94 22.53 -17.63
CA SER A 99 7.80 23.27 -16.37
C SER A 99 6.35 23.30 -15.86
N ILE A 100 5.37 23.55 -16.74
CA ILE A 100 3.94 23.58 -16.34
C ILE A 100 3.48 22.18 -15.93
N LEU A 101 3.83 21.16 -16.70
CA LEU A 101 3.50 19.78 -16.37
C LEU A 101 4.12 19.38 -15.02
N SER A 102 5.38 19.73 -14.78
CA SER A 102 6.04 19.48 -13.48
C SER A 102 5.26 20.08 -12.31
N VAL A 103 4.80 21.34 -12.41
CA VAL A 103 3.98 21.98 -11.38
C VAL A 103 2.64 21.27 -11.18
N VAL A 104 1.95 20.90 -12.27
CA VAL A 104 0.65 20.19 -12.18
C VAL A 104 0.81 18.83 -11.49
N PHE A 105 1.84 18.07 -11.84
CA PHE A 105 2.10 16.77 -11.20
C PHE A 105 2.60 16.92 -9.75
N ALA A 106 3.32 17.99 -9.41
CA ALA A 106 3.68 18.31 -8.02
C ALA A 106 2.43 18.57 -7.17
N ILE A 107 1.48 19.36 -7.68
CA ILE A 107 0.19 19.63 -7.00
C ILE A 107 -0.63 18.33 -6.84
N ALA A 108 -0.63 17.46 -7.86
CA ALA A 108 -1.30 16.15 -7.74
C ALA A 108 -0.64 15.27 -6.67
N GLY A 109 0.70 15.25 -6.60
CA GLY A 109 1.46 14.57 -5.55
C GLY A 109 1.19 15.15 -4.16
N ALA A 110 1.12 16.48 -4.04
CA ALA A 110 0.79 17.22 -2.82
C ALA A 110 -0.62 16.85 -2.32
N ALA A 111 -1.60 16.81 -3.22
CA ALA A 111 -2.94 16.35 -2.90
C ALA A 111 -2.93 14.88 -2.43
N GLY A 112 -2.18 14.01 -3.11
CA GLY A 112 -1.99 12.62 -2.68
C GLY A 112 -1.46 12.50 -1.25
N LEU A 113 -0.46 13.30 -0.89
CA LEU A 113 0.14 13.29 0.46
C LEU A 113 -0.80 13.79 1.55
N ILE A 114 -1.59 14.85 1.29
CA ILE A 114 -2.59 15.33 2.24
C ILE A 114 -3.71 14.30 2.39
N LEU A 115 -4.18 13.74 1.27
CA LEU A 115 -5.26 12.76 1.27
C LEU A 115 -4.86 11.46 1.99
N LEU A 116 -3.65 10.93 1.78
CA LEU A 116 -3.18 9.75 2.52
C LEU A 116 -3.03 10.03 4.03
N ALA A 117 -2.69 11.26 4.42
CA ALA A 117 -2.62 11.63 5.84
C ALA A 117 -4.01 11.69 6.50
N CYS A 118 -5.03 12.11 5.74
CA CYS A 118 -6.42 12.12 6.17
C CYS A 118 -7.05 10.71 6.20
N PHE A 119 -6.88 9.96 5.11
CA PHE A 119 -7.36 8.61 4.90
C PHE A 119 -6.26 7.61 5.27
N ASP A 120 -6.06 7.42 6.57
CA ASP A 120 -4.99 6.59 7.13
C ASP A 120 -5.20 5.06 6.93
N THR A 121 -4.15 4.30 7.26
CA THR A 121 -4.06 2.83 7.13
C THR A 121 -5.00 2.05 8.05
N LEU A 122 -5.42 2.61 9.20
CA LEU A 122 -6.26 1.90 10.17
C LEU A 122 -7.74 1.90 9.74
N ARG A 123 -8.22 3.02 9.21
CA ARG A 123 -9.65 3.21 8.90
C ARG A 123 -9.96 3.01 7.42
N HIS A 124 -9.05 3.39 6.52
CA HIS A 124 -9.30 3.39 5.07
C HIS A 124 -8.11 2.84 4.26
N PRO A 125 -7.65 1.60 4.49
CA PRO A 125 -6.42 1.05 3.88
C PRO A 125 -6.43 1.11 2.35
N ARG A 126 -7.54 0.75 1.69
CA ARG A 126 -7.63 0.80 0.21
C ARG A 126 -7.50 2.23 -0.36
N LEU A 127 -8.04 3.24 0.35
CA LEU A 127 -7.92 4.62 -0.08
C LEU A 127 -6.50 5.14 0.18
N HIS A 128 -5.94 4.80 1.35
CA HIS A 128 -4.56 5.11 1.70
C HIS A 128 -3.58 4.66 0.61
N ASP A 129 -3.68 3.41 0.16
CA ASP A 129 -2.77 2.85 -0.84
C ASP A 129 -2.93 3.53 -2.21
N GLY A 130 -4.16 3.86 -2.60
CA GLY A 130 -4.42 4.65 -3.81
C GLY A 130 -3.80 6.05 -3.75
N PHE A 131 -3.91 6.73 -2.61
CA PHE A 131 -3.32 8.05 -2.41
C PHE A 131 -1.80 8.00 -2.27
N LEU A 132 -1.25 6.92 -1.73
CA LEU A 132 0.20 6.64 -1.70
C LEU A 132 0.75 6.54 -3.13
N VAL A 133 0.08 5.79 -4.00
CA VAL A 133 0.45 5.71 -5.43
C VAL A 133 0.36 7.09 -6.09
N LEU A 134 -0.71 7.85 -5.83
CA LEU A 134 -0.87 9.21 -6.37
C LEU A 134 0.26 10.16 -5.92
N PHE A 135 0.61 10.12 -4.63
CA PHE A 135 1.72 10.88 -4.05
C PHE A 135 3.04 10.56 -4.75
N ILE A 136 3.40 9.27 -4.80
CA ILE A 136 4.66 8.80 -5.38
C ILE A 136 4.72 9.12 -6.87
N ALA A 137 3.72 8.70 -7.64
CA ALA A 137 3.68 8.90 -9.09
C ALA A 137 3.67 10.39 -9.44
N GLY A 138 2.93 11.22 -8.70
CA GLY A 138 2.88 12.67 -8.89
C GLY A 138 4.27 13.31 -8.76
N TYR A 139 4.98 13.05 -7.66
CA TYR A 139 6.31 13.63 -7.46
C TYR A 139 7.38 13.05 -8.38
N VAL A 140 7.31 11.76 -8.73
CA VAL A 140 8.25 11.14 -9.69
C VAL A 140 8.09 11.75 -11.08
N VAL A 141 6.84 11.85 -11.58
CA VAL A 141 6.58 12.44 -12.89
C VAL A 141 6.94 13.93 -12.90
N SER A 142 6.68 14.63 -11.79
CA SER A 142 7.12 16.02 -11.62
C SER A 142 8.65 16.15 -11.69
N ALA A 143 9.38 15.25 -11.01
CA ALA A 143 10.85 15.19 -11.01
C ALA A 143 11.42 14.92 -12.41
N ILE A 144 10.81 14.01 -13.18
CA ILE A 144 11.19 13.74 -14.57
C ILE A 144 11.10 15.03 -15.40
N PHE A 145 9.99 15.75 -15.31
CA PHE A 145 9.78 16.95 -16.11
C PHE A 145 10.72 18.09 -15.75
N ILE A 146 11.00 18.31 -14.46
CA ILE A 146 11.94 19.36 -14.04
C ILE A 146 13.38 19.01 -14.41
N CYS A 147 13.80 17.75 -14.29
CA CYS A 147 15.12 17.31 -14.75
C CYS A 147 15.27 17.48 -16.27
N ALA A 148 14.25 17.09 -17.05
CA ALA A 148 14.24 17.25 -18.49
C ALA A 148 14.26 18.74 -18.91
N GLU A 149 13.56 19.61 -18.19
CA GLU A 149 13.64 21.06 -18.40
C GLU A 149 15.06 21.57 -18.12
N TYR A 150 15.66 21.17 -17.00
CA TYR A 150 16.97 21.64 -16.57
C TYR A 150 18.08 21.20 -17.53
N GLN A 151 18.07 19.95 -18.00
CA GLN A 151 19.01 19.47 -19.02
C GLN A 151 18.94 20.32 -20.30
N ARG A 152 17.73 20.62 -20.78
CA ARG A 152 17.54 21.47 -21.98
C ARG A 152 18.00 22.91 -21.75
N LEU A 153 17.81 23.45 -20.55
CA LEU A 153 18.27 24.79 -20.21
C LEU A 153 19.80 24.86 -20.15
N VAL A 154 20.45 23.88 -19.51
CA VAL A 154 21.91 23.77 -19.44
C VAL A 154 22.50 23.70 -20.84
N PHE A 155 21.96 22.84 -21.72
CA PHE A 155 22.40 22.76 -23.11
C PHE A 155 22.21 24.09 -23.86
N GLY A 156 21.06 24.74 -23.71
CA GLY A 156 20.79 26.03 -24.34
C GLY A 156 21.77 27.15 -23.95
N VAL A 157 22.10 27.26 -22.65
CA VAL A 157 23.02 28.31 -22.15
C VAL A 157 24.47 28.02 -22.53
N THR A 158 24.89 26.77 -22.47
CA THR A 158 26.28 26.37 -22.74
C THR A 158 26.62 26.40 -24.23
N GLN A 159 25.66 26.11 -25.12
CA GLN A 159 25.82 26.32 -26.56
C GLN A 159 26.09 27.79 -26.88
N TYR A 160 25.35 28.71 -26.25
CA TYR A 160 25.55 30.16 -26.44
C TYR A 160 26.93 30.64 -25.95
N LYS A 161 27.48 29.99 -24.90
CA LYS A 161 28.80 30.32 -24.32
C LYS A 161 29.96 29.48 -24.88
N HIS A 162 29.73 28.61 -25.86
CA HIS A 162 30.72 27.68 -26.43
C HIS A 162 31.45 26.75 -25.43
N ILE A 163 30.94 26.56 -24.21
CA ILE A 163 31.56 25.74 -23.14
C ILE A 163 31.00 24.31 -23.06
N ARG A 164 31.13 23.56 -24.16
CA ARG A 164 30.48 22.23 -24.32
C ARG A 164 30.84 21.20 -23.24
N ASN A 165 32.09 21.20 -22.77
CA ASN A 165 32.57 20.24 -21.75
C ASN A 165 31.80 20.35 -20.43
N THR A 166 31.48 21.56 -19.98
CA THR A 166 30.74 21.78 -18.72
C THR A 166 29.31 21.25 -18.79
N SER A 167 28.62 21.47 -19.92
CA SER A 167 27.28 20.93 -20.15
C SER A 167 27.25 19.41 -20.15
N ALA A 168 28.23 18.76 -20.78
CA ALA A 168 28.31 17.30 -20.79
C ALA A 168 28.47 16.76 -19.36
N ILE A 169 29.35 17.36 -18.55
CA ILE A 169 29.53 16.94 -17.15
C ILE A 169 28.21 17.08 -16.36
N LEU A 170 27.52 18.22 -16.48
CA LEU A 170 26.25 18.44 -15.78
C LEU A 170 25.16 17.46 -16.24
N GLU A 171 25.10 17.14 -17.53
CA GLU A 171 24.16 16.18 -18.08
C GLU A 171 24.39 14.78 -17.50
N TRP A 172 25.63 14.29 -17.52
CA TRP A 172 26.00 12.99 -16.95
C TRP A 172 25.74 12.93 -15.46
N VAL A 173 26.05 13.99 -14.70
CA VAL A 173 25.79 14.05 -13.26
C VAL A 173 24.27 14.02 -12.98
N ILE A 174 23.49 14.85 -13.66
CA ILE A 174 22.02 14.87 -13.49
C ILE A 174 21.43 13.51 -13.87
N ALA A 175 21.85 12.93 -14.99
CA ALA A 175 21.37 11.63 -15.43
C ALA A 175 21.73 10.50 -14.45
N LEU A 176 22.94 10.52 -13.89
CA LEU A 176 23.39 9.53 -12.92
C LEU A 176 22.62 9.64 -11.60
N VAL A 177 22.47 10.85 -11.06
CA VAL A 177 21.66 11.09 -9.85
C VAL A 177 20.21 10.69 -10.08
N PHE A 178 19.64 11.07 -11.23
CA PHE A 178 18.28 10.70 -11.60
C PHE A 178 18.12 9.18 -11.75
N THR A 179 19.11 8.48 -12.29
CA THR A 179 19.11 7.02 -12.41
C THR A 179 19.06 6.37 -11.04
N PHE A 180 19.91 6.79 -10.09
CA PHE A 180 19.85 6.29 -8.72
C PHE A 180 18.53 6.61 -8.02
N TYR A 181 17.98 7.81 -8.26
CA TYR A 181 16.65 8.19 -7.78
C TYR A 181 15.54 7.29 -8.33
N VAL A 182 15.55 6.96 -9.63
CA VAL A 182 14.57 6.03 -10.19
C VAL A 182 14.77 4.61 -9.65
N LEU A 183 16.03 4.18 -9.48
CA LEU A 183 16.35 2.87 -8.91
C LEU A 183 15.92 2.72 -7.46
N SER A 184 15.89 3.79 -6.65
CA SER A 184 15.36 3.69 -5.28
C SER A 184 13.89 3.30 -5.27
N PHE A 185 13.09 3.72 -6.27
CA PHE A 185 11.70 3.29 -6.38
C PHE A 185 11.55 1.81 -6.71
N PHE A 186 12.51 1.20 -7.42
CA PHE A 186 12.48 -0.26 -7.60
C PHE A 186 12.51 -0.98 -6.25
N VAL A 187 13.25 -0.45 -5.26
CA VAL A 187 13.25 -0.99 -3.90
C VAL A 187 11.89 -0.79 -3.22
N ASP A 188 11.28 0.39 -3.39
CA ASP A 188 9.96 0.70 -2.82
C ASP A 188 8.80 -0.10 -3.46
N PHE A 189 8.94 -0.56 -4.71
CA PHE A 189 7.93 -1.37 -5.41
C PHE A 189 8.03 -2.88 -5.15
N ILE A 190 9.16 -3.38 -4.61
CA ILE A 190 9.32 -4.81 -4.29
C ILE A 190 8.21 -5.30 -3.33
N PRO A 191 7.89 -4.62 -2.22
CA PRO A 191 6.79 -5.02 -1.35
C PRO A 191 5.42 -4.96 -2.02
N ALA A 192 5.19 -3.97 -2.90
CA ALA A 192 3.91 -3.77 -3.58
C ALA A 192 3.55 -4.93 -4.54
N VAL A 193 4.55 -5.54 -5.18
CA VAL A 193 4.38 -6.74 -6.04
C VAL A 193 4.19 -8.02 -5.20
N HIS A 194 4.69 -8.03 -3.97
CA HIS A 194 4.58 -9.15 -3.03
C HIS A 194 3.39 -9.06 -2.07
N THR A 195 2.34 -8.29 -2.41
CA THR A 195 1.11 -8.30 -1.62
C THR A 195 0.44 -9.67 -1.73
N LYS A 196 0.61 -10.52 -0.70
CA LYS A 196 -0.27 -11.66 -0.49
C LYS A 196 -1.69 -11.14 -0.27
N HIS A 197 -2.65 -11.76 -0.94
CA HIS A 197 -4.08 -11.43 -0.88
C HIS A 197 -4.55 -11.06 0.54
N TYR A 198 -5.16 -9.87 0.66
CA TYR A 198 -5.97 -9.39 1.81
C TYR A 198 -7.27 -10.22 1.98
N THR A 199 -7.16 -11.54 2.08
CA THR A 199 -8.28 -12.46 2.28
C THR A 199 -8.01 -13.27 3.54
N SER A 200 -8.13 -12.63 4.70
CA SER A 200 -8.13 -13.35 5.98
C SER A 200 -8.85 -12.62 7.11
N ARG A 201 -8.96 -11.28 7.10
CA ARG A 201 -9.54 -10.56 8.24
C ARG A 201 -11.08 -10.57 8.31
N GLN A 202 -11.79 -10.61 7.17
CA GLN A 202 -13.27 -10.76 7.17
C GLN A 202 -13.68 -12.21 7.48
N THR A 203 -12.97 -13.19 6.92
CA THR A 203 -13.24 -14.61 7.15
C THR A 203 -12.85 -15.04 8.57
N ALA A 204 -11.78 -14.49 9.15
CA ALA A 204 -11.41 -14.80 10.55
C ALA A 204 -12.41 -14.23 11.57
N ALA A 205 -12.91 -13.00 11.35
CA ALA A 205 -13.92 -12.42 12.24
C ALA A 205 -15.30 -13.11 12.12
N GLU A 206 -15.64 -13.63 10.94
CA GLU A 206 -16.86 -14.41 10.70
C GLU A 206 -16.73 -15.86 11.24
N VAL A 207 -15.53 -16.45 11.15
CA VAL A 207 -15.23 -17.75 11.78
C VAL A 207 -15.22 -17.62 13.30
N GLU A 208 -14.63 -16.56 13.88
CA GLU A 208 -14.64 -16.32 15.33
C GLU A 208 -16.07 -16.09 15.86
N MET A 209 -16.88 -15.26 15.18
CA MET A 209 -18.29 -15.05 15.55
C MET A 209 -19.18 -16.28 15.31
N GLY A 210 -18.72 -17.27 14.54
CA GLY A 210 -19.39 -18.57 14.36
C GLY A 210 -19.02 -19.62 15.42
N THR A 211 -17.98 -19.40 16.22
CA THR A 211 -17.46 -20.38 17.21
C THR A 211 -18.03 -20.23 18.63
N ASP A 212 -18.78 -19.17 18.92
CA ASP A 212 -19.33 -18.92 20.27
C ASP A 212 -20.67 -19.66 20.55
N GLY A 213 -20.93 -20.75 19.81
CA GLY A 213 -22.20 -21.46 19.85
C GLY A 213 -22.09 -22.98 19.81
N SER A 214 -21.21 -23.61 20.59
CA SER A 214 -21.41 -24.99 21.11
C SER A 214 -20.24 -25.44 21.98
N ALA A 215 -20.56 -25.75 23.23
CA ALA A 215 -19.64 -26.37 24.17
C ALA A 215 -19.39 -27.86 23.84
N GLY A 216 -18.15 -28.30 24.05
CA GLY A 216 -17.83 -29.68 24.45
C GLY A 216 -17.28 -30.60 23.35
N GLY A 217 -16.03 -31.04 23.51
CA GLY A 217 -15.49 -32.20 22.78
C GLY A 217 -13.97 -32.14 22.61
N GLN A 218 -13.29 -33.18 23.08
CA GLN A 218 -11.83 -33.34 23.00
C GLN A 218 -11.33 -33.55 21.56
N THR A 219 -9.99 -33.47 21.45
CA THR A 219 -9.08 -34.15 20.50
C THR A 219 -8.75 -33.53 19.13
N GLN A 220 -7.42 -33.39 18.98
CA GLN A 220 -6.58 -33.71 17.83
C GLN A 220 -6.25 -32.58 16.83
N SER A 221 -5.04 -32.07 17.01
CA SER A 221 -4.28 -31.29 16.05
C SER A 221 -4.12 -32.08 14.75
N GLU A 222 -4.71 -31.61 13.66
CA GLU A 222 -4.42 -32.10 12.31
C GLU A 222 -4.07 -30.95 11.37
N TYR A 223 -2.88 -31.11 10.80
CA TYR A 223 -2.14 -30.20 9.96
C TYR A 223 -2.65 -30.33 8.51
N TYR A 224 -3.43 -29.37 8.01
CA TYR A 224 -3.82 -29.37 6.59
C TYR A 224 -2.83 -28.57 5.75
N SER A 225 -1.85 -29.29 5.20
CA SER A 225 -1.11 -28.89 4.00
C SER A 225 -1.91 -29.32 2.77
N ASN A 226 -2.17 -28.38 1.86
CA ASN A 226 -2.89 -28.63 0.61
C ASN A 226 -1.88 -28.64 -0.55
N GLY A 227 -1.75 -29.77 -1.26
CA GLY A 227 -0.80 -29.87 -2.37
C GLY A 227 -0.68 -31.25 -3.06
N GLN A 228 -1.68 -31.57 -3.88
CA GLN A 228 -1.61 -32.34 -5.15
C GLN A 228 -1.37 -33.87 -5.18
N PRO A 229 -1.82 -34.55 -6.27
CA PRO A 229 -2.27 -35.94 -6.25
C PRO A 229 -1.20 -36.93 -6.69
N ALA A 230 -1.19 -38.11 -6.07
CA ALA A 230 -0.48 -39.28 -6.60
C ALA A 230 -1.38 -40.52 -6.42
N THR A 231 -2.08 -40.90 -7.49
CA THR A 231 -2.73 -42.21 -7.59
C THR A 231 -1.69 -43.23 -8.02
N SER A 232 -1.26 -44.06 -7.08
CA SER A 232 -0.63 -45.34 -7.36
C SER A 232 -1.15 -46.37 -6.36
N THR A 233 -1.96 -47.31 -6.84
CA THR A 233 -2.20 -48.55 -6.11
C THR A 233 -2.18 -49.71 -7.08
N ASP A 234 -1.00 -50.34 -7.10
CA ASP A 234 -0.80 -51.75 -7.42
C ASP A 234 -1.66 -52.60 -6.47
N SER A 235 -2.38 -53.59 -6.99
CA SER A 235 -3.08 -54.59 -6.19
C SER A 235 -3.05 -55.95 -6.88
N ARG A 236 -2.48 -56.87 -6.11
CA ARG A 236 -2.11 -58.25 -6.38
C ARG A 236 -3.36 -59.15 -6.47
N TYR A 237 -3.47 -59.90 -7.57
CA TYR A 237 -4.18 -61.17 -7.84
C TYR A 237 -5.42 -61.59 -7.03
N GLY A 238 -6.51 -61.94 -7.74
CA GLY A 238 -7.56 -62.81 -7.20
C GLY A 238 -8.90 -62.91 -7.95
N LEU A 239 -8.88 -63.53 -9.15
CA LEU A 239 -9.91 -64.43 -9.73
C LEU A 239 -11.35 -63.94 -10.11
N THR A 240 -11.58 -64.01 -11.44
CA THR A 240 -12.73 -64.53 -12.23
C THR A 240 -14.11 -63.85 -12.31
N THR A 241 -14.46 -63.66 -13.59
CA THR A 241 -15.72 -63.92 -14.32
C THR A 241 -16.89 -62.93 -14.26
N GLU A 242 -17.13 -62.39 -15.46
CA GLU A 242 -18.43 -62.32 -16.15
C GLU A 242 -19.45 -61.23 -15.78
N SER A 243 -19.61 -60.33 -16.77
CA SER A 243 -20.86 -60.07 -17.48
C SER A 243 -21.95 -59.19 -16.84
N ALA A 244 -22.39 -58.26 -17.71
CA ALA A 244 -23.76 -57.76 -17.87
C ALA A 244 -24.25 -56.58 -17.01
N HIS A 245 -24.60 -55.51 -17.75
CA HIS A 245 -25.83 -54.70 -17.68
C HIS A 245 -26.65 -54.67 -16.39
N GLY A 246 -27.03 -53.46 -15.95
CA GLY A 246 -28.27 -53.28 -15.22
C GLY A 246 -28.41 -51.94 -14.50
N TYR A 247 -29.47 -51.22 -14.85
CA TYR A 247 -29.96 -50.02 -14.16
C TYR A 247 -30.40 -50.30 -12.70
N SER A 248 -30.52 -49.19 -11.95
CA SER A 248 -31.44 -48.91 -10.83
C SER A 248 -30.94 -49.06 -9.38
N ASN A 249 -31.09 -47.95 -8.67
CA ASN A 249 -31.11 -47.77 -7.23
C ASN A 249 -32.40 -48.40 -6.65
N PRO A 250 -32.37 -49.10 -5.50
CA PRO A 250 -32.91 -48.47 -4.29
C PRO A 250 -32.21 -48.85 -2.96
N ASN A 251 -32.21 -47.88 -2.05
CA ASN A 251 -31.86 -47.93 -0.63
C ASN A 251 -32.64 -49.03 0.16
N PRO A 252 -31.95 -49.96 0.87
CA PRO A 252 -32.59 -50.93 1.76
C PRO A 252 -32.24 -50.65 3.22
N ASN A 253 -33.17 -50.06 3.99
CA ASN A 253 -33.21 -50.20 5.44
C ASN A 253 -34.68 -50.33 5.89
N ALA A 254 -35.24 -51.52 5.66
CA ALA A 254 -36.49 -51.96 6.23
C ALA A 254 -36.39 -53.46 6.56
N MET A 255 -36.43 -53.78 7.87
CA MET A 255 -36.76 -55.07 8.52
C MET A 255 -36.54 -54.83 10.03
N GLY A 256 -37.49 -54.85 10.96
CA GLY A 256 -38.89 -55.30 10.99
C GLY A 256 -39.03 -56.56 11.84
N TYR A 257 -39.68 -56.48 13.03
CA TYR A 257 -40.47 -57.51 13.75
C TYR A 257 -41.25 -56.78 14.89
N ALA A 258 -42.55 -56.42 14.74
CA ALA A 258 -43.78 -57.16 15.13
C ALA A 258 -43.83 -57.59 16.63
N SER A 259 -44.84 -57.39 17.49
CA SER A 259 -46.32 -57.22 17.35
C SER A 259 -46.99 -56.75 18.69
N GLN A 260 -48.16 -56.10 18.59
CA GLN A 260 -49.18 -55.58 19.57
C GLN A 260 -49.93 -56.67 20.41
N PRO A 261 -51.01 -56.40 21.22
CA PRO A 261 -51.48 -55.22 22.03
C PRO A 261 -52.07 -55.61 23.44
N THR A 262 -52.44 -54.65 24.32
CA THR A 262 -53.71 -54.60 25.12
C THR A 262 -53.77 -53.44 26.16
N ASP A 263 -54.91 -52.75 26.17
CA ASP A 263 -55.68 -52.10 27.27
C ASP A 263 -55.14 -50.91 28.11
N GLY A 264 -55.98 -49.87 28.24
CA GLY A 264 -55.85 -48.71 29.15
C GLY A 264 -56.19 -49.04 30.63
N PRO A 265 -56.44 -48.07 31.56
CA PRO A 265 -56.86 -46.67 31.33
C PRO A 265 -56.22 -45.59 32.28
N VAL A 266 -56.57 -44.31 32.02
CA VAL A 266 -56.57 -43.05 32.85
C VAL A 266 -55.55 -42.81 33.98
N ALA A 267 -54.89 -41.64 33.98
CA ALA A 267 -55.02 -40.58 35.01
C ALA A 267 -53.96 -39.46 34.88
N ALA A 268 -54.37 -38.25 35.25
CA ALA A 268 -53.63 -36.99 35.16
C ALA A 268 -52.73 -36.71 36.37
N SER A 269 -51.72 -35.83 36.20
CA SER A 269 -51.40 -34.81 37.21
C SER A 269 -50.65 -33.63 36.59
N GLN A 270 -51.23 -32.44 36.75
CA GLN A 270 -50.59 -31.14 36.62
C GLN A 270 -49.71 -30.83 37.86
N ASN A 271 -48.87 -29.79 37.72
CA ASN A 271 -48.19 -28.98 38.76
C ASN A 271 -46.90 -29.62 39.30
N PHE A 272 -45.73 -28.97 39.34
CA PHE A 272 -45.33 -27.55 39.43
C PHE A 272 -44.18 -27.23 38.48
#